data_AF-F3FX94-F1
#
_entry.id   AF-F3FX94-F1
#
_cell.length_a   1.000
_cell.length_b   1.000
_cell.length_c   1.000
_cell.angle_alpha   90.00
_cell.angle_beta   90.00
_cell.angle_gamma   90.00
#
_symmetry.space_group_name_H-M   'P 1'
#
loop_
_entity.id
_entity.type
_entity.pdbx_description
1 polymer ?
#
loop_
_entity_poly.entity_id
_entity_poly.type
_entity_poly.pdbx_seq_one_letter_code
_entity_poly.pdbx_strand_id
1 'polypeptide(L)' 'QVVWRQVELSVEEIQLNPRFGDISRQLQERLDPRQIRMDIRRAPLMRVVCALDTVNQRWVATLMFHHMILD' A
#
# COMPACT_ATOMS: atom_id res chain seq x y z
N GLN A 1 11.10 -23.64 7.32
CA GLN A 1 10.92 -22.48 6.41
C GLN A 1 10.17 -22.99 5.18
N VAL A 2 9.01 -22.43 4.86
CA VAL A 2 8.30 -22.71 3.60
C VAL A 2 8.56 -21.52 2.70
N VAL A 3 9.42 -21.71 1.69
CA VAL A 3 9.77 -20.65 0.74
C VAL A 3 8.76 -20.70 -0.40
N TRP A 4 7.88 -19.70 -0.47
CA TRP A 4 7.05 -19.52 -1.66
C TRP A 4 7.91 -18.87 -2.75
N ARG A 5 8.17 -19.63 -3.82
CA ARG A 5 9.11 -19.22 -4.89
C ARG A 5 8.50 -18.21 -5.88
N GLN A 6 7.16 -18.12 -5.91
CA GLN A 6 6.39 -17.16 -6.69
C GLN A 6 5.15 -16.76 -5.89
N VAL A 7 4.96 -15.46 -5.70
CA VAL A 7 3.77 -14.89 -5.07
C VAL A 7 3.41 -13.61 -5.80
N GLU A 8 2.13 -13.41 -6.10
CA GLU A 8 1.65 -12.21 -6.77
C GLU A 8 1.62 -11.03 -5.80
N LEU A 9 2.27 -9.93 -6.17
CA LEU A 9 2.22 -8.68 -5.43
C LEU A 9 0.77 -8.15 -5.44
N SER A 10 0.19 -8.00 -4.26
CA SER A 10 -1.14 -7.42 -4.14
C SER A 10 -1.09 -5.92 -4.43
N VAL A 11 -1.81 -5.48 -5.47
CA VAL A 11 -2.01 -4.06 -5.81
C VAL A 11 -3.48 -3.73 -5.55
N GLU A 12 -3.74 -2.78 -4.67
CA GLU A 12 -5.09 -2.26 -4.40
C GLU A 12 -5.21 -0.82 -4.89
N GLU A 13 -6.18 -0.58 -5.76
CA GLU A 13 -6.58 0.78 -6.14
C GLU A 13 -7.68 1.27 -5.20
N ILE A 14 -7.47 2.45 -4.61
CA ILE A 14 -8.47 3.10 -3.77
C ILE A 14 -8.88 4.44 -4.37
N GLN A 15 -10.18 4.73 -4.31
CA GLN A 15 -10.73 6.01 -4.72
C GLN A 15 -10.63 7.00 -3.55
N LEU A 16 -9.87 8.07 -3.76
CA LEU A 16 -9.71 9.18 -2.82
C LEU A 16 -10.33 10.43 -3.42
N ASN A 17 -10.95 11.26 -2.59
CA ASN A 17 -11.66 12.44 -3.06
C ASN A 17 -10.76 13.67 -2.88
N PRO A 18 -10.35 14.37 -3.96
CA PRO A 18 -9.49 15.53 -3.88
C PRO A 18 -10.05 16.67 -3.00
N ARG A 19 -11.36 16.69 -2.75
CA ARG A 19 -12.00 17.67 -1.86
C ARG A 19 -11.54 17.57 -0.41
N PHE A 20 -10.99 16.43 0.01
CA PHE A 20 -10.48 16.23 1.37
C PHE A 20 -8.98 16.52 1.53
N GLY A 21 -8.35 17.14 0.52
CA GLY A 21 -6.95 17.56 0.56
C GLY A 21 -6.06 16.79 -0.42
N ASP A 22 -4.74 16.93 -0.27
CA ASP A 22 -3.77 16.27 -1.15
C ASP A 22 -3.93 14.73 -1.12
N ILE A 23 -3.98 14.11 -2.31
CA ILE A 23 -4.21 12.67 -2.46
C ILE A 23 -3.08 11.85 -1.82
N SER A 24 -1.84 12.34 -1.89
CA SER A 24 -0.69 11.67 -1.27
C SER A 24 -0.81 11.69 0.25
N ARG A 25 -1.29 12.80 0.83
CA ARG A 25 -1.55 12.90 2.25
C ARG A 25 -2.71 11.99 2.69
N GLN A 26 -3.83 12.01 1.96
CA GLN A 26 -4.96 11.13 2.23
C GLN A 26 -4.57 9.63 2.15
N LEU A 27 -3.74 9.27 1.17
CA LEU A 27 -3.21 7.92 1.02
C LEU A 27 -2.31 7.53 2.20
N GLN A 28 -1.40 8.42 2.62
CA GLN A 28 -0.55 8.21 3.80
C GLN A 28 -1.34 8.05 5.09
N GLU A 29 -2.34 8.90 5.33
CA GLU A 29 -3.18 8.84 6.53
C GLU A 29 -3.97 7.52 6.61
N ARG A 30 -4.48 7.03 5.48
CA ARG A 30 -5.13 5.71 5.43
C ARG A 30 -4.19 4.56 5.67
N LEU A 31 -2.94 4.69 5.24
CA LEU A 31 -1.93 3.63 5.32
C LEU A 31 -1.00 3.79 6.52
N ASP A 32 -1.40 4.59 7.52
CA ASP A 32 -0.63 4.77 8.75
C ASP A 32 -0.32 3.38 9.35
N PRO A 33 0.97 2.99 9.47
CA PRO A 33 1.36 1.69 10.02
C PRO A 33 0.86 1.45 11.45
N ARG A 34 0.48 2.51 12.17
CA ARG A 34 -0.13 2.42 13.50
C ARG A 34 -1.56 1.91 13.44
N GLN A 35 -2.25 2.12 12.33
CA GLN A 35 -3.65 1.73 12.12
C GLN A 35 -3.77 0.45 11.29
N ILE A 36 -2.86 0.24 10.33
CA ILE A 36 -2.87 -0.93 9.45
C ILE A 36 -1.69 -1.85 9.79
N ARG A 37 -2.01 -3.08 10.22
CA ARG A 37 -1.03 -4.16 10.42
C ARG A 37 -1.15 -5.19 9.30
N MET A 38 -0.02 -5.58 8.72
CA MET A 38 0.04 -6.71 7.79
C MET A 38 0.00 -8.03 8.58
N ASP A 39 -0.83 -8.99 8.15
CA ASP A 39 -0.82 -10.33 8.73
C ASP A 39 0.45 -11.07 8.28
N ILE A 40 1.42 -11.19 9.18
CA ILE A 40 2.72 -11.81 8.93
C ILE A 40 2.66 -13.30 8.56
N ARG A 41 1.48 -13.93 8.69
CA ARG A 41 1.27 -15.34 8.36
C ARG A 41 0.89 -15.55 6.89
N ARG A 42 0.61 -14.47 6.15
CA ARG A 42 0.18 -14.53 4.75
C ARG A 42 1.23 -13.89 3.86
N ALA A 43 1.82 -14.69 2.99
CA ALA A 43 2.63 -14.15 1.89
C ALA A 43 1.70 -13.55 0.80
N PRO A 44 2.15 -12.53 0.07
CA PRO A 44 3.43 -11.85 0.24
C PRO A 44 3.34 -10.83 1.39
N LEU A 45 4.43 -10.66 2.13
CA LEU A 45 4.51 -9.65 3.22
C LEU A 45 4.67 -8.22 2.68
N MET A 46 4.25 -8.00 1.43
CA MET A 46 4.33 -6.73 0.72
C MET A 46 3.06 -6.50 -0.07
N ARG A 47 2.64 -5.24 -0.16
CA ARG A 47 1.48 -4.82 -0.95
C ARG A 47 1.66 -3.38 -1.43
N VAL A 48 1.06 -3.07 -2.57
CA VAL A 48 0.97 -1.71 -3.11
C VAL A 48 -0.46 -1.23 -2.95
N VAL A 49 -0.62 0.01 -2.51
CA VAL A 49 -1.90 0.70 -2.55
C VAL A 49 -1.71 1.98 -3.35
N CYS A 50 -2.57 2.21 -4.35
CA CYS A 50 -2.50 3.35 -5.22
C CYS A 50 -3.83 4.11 -5.32
N ALA A 51 -3.75 5.38 -5.66
CA ALA A 51 -4.88 6.24 -5.94
C ALA A 51 -4.56 7.16 -7.12
N LEU A 52 -5.56 7.41 -7.95
CA LEU A 52 -5.47 8.40 -9.01
C LEU A 52 -5.70 9.80 -8.43
N ASP A 53 -4.69 10.66 -8.58
CA ASP A 53 -4.82 12.09 -8.36
C ASP A 53 -5.31 12.75 -9.65
N THR A 54 -6.63 12.87 -9.76
CA THR A 54 -7.30 13.43 -10.95
C THR A 54 -7.03 14.92 -11.12
N VAL A 55 -6.65 15.64 -10.07
CA VAL A 55 -6.31 17.07 -10.15
C VAL A 55 -4.95 17.25 -10.82
N ASN A 56 -3.96 16.45 -10.42
CA ASN A 56 -2.60 16.54 -10.96
C ASN A 56 -2.31 15.53 -12.09
N GLN A 57 -3.31 14.75 -12.50
CA GLN A 57 -3.22 13.74 -13.57
C GLN A 57 -2.07 12.75 -13.36
N ARG A 58 -1.92 12.25 -12.12
CA ARG A 58 -0.84 11.34 -11.73
C ARG A 58 -1.35 10.21 -10.84
N TRP A 59 -0.62 9.11 -10.83
CA TRP A 59 -0.80 8.06 -9.84
C TRP A 59 0.06 8.34 -8.62
N VAL A 60 -0.54 8.15 -7.44
CA VAL A 60 0.20 8.12 -6.18
C VAL A 60 0.10 6.70 -5.63
N ALA A 61 1.23 6.13 -5.24
CA ALA A 61 1.30 4.77 -4.73
C ALA A 61 2.14 4.72 -3.45
N THR A 62 1.78 3.82 -2.55
CA THR A 62 2.54 3.48 -1.36
C THR A 62 2.82 1.99 -1.37
N LEU A 63 4.12 1.64 -1.30
CA LEU A 63 4.56 0.28 -1.10
C LEU A 63 4.69 0.02 0.40
N MET A 64 3.94 -0.94 0.91
CA MET A 64 4.05 -1.43 2.27
C MET A 64 4.78 -2.77 2.24
N PHE A 65 5.73 -2.95 3.16
CA PHE A 65 6.44 -4.21 3.36
C PHE A 65 6.72 -4.43 4.84
N HIS A 66 6.68 -5.68 5.27
CA HIS A 66 7.12 -6.04 6.61
C HIS A 66 8.65 -6.02 6.65
N HIS A 67 9.25 -5.39 7.67
CA HIS A 67 10.72 -5.29 7.82
C HIS A 67 11.42 -6.66 7.77
N MET A 68 10.75 -7.72 8.20
CA MET A 68 11.20 -9.11 8.09
C MET A 68 11.51 -9.62 6.65
N ILE A 69 11.15 -8.88 5.60
CA ILE A 69 11.51 -9.25 4.21
C ILE A 69 12.91 -8.78 3.84
N LEU A 70 13.50 -7.82 4.58
CA LEU A 70 14.77 -7.17 4.24
C LEU A 70 15.94 -7.60 5.14
N ASP A 71 15.73 -8.52 6.09
CA ASP A 71 16.76 -9.14 6.95
C ASP A 71 17.28 -10.48 6.40
#